data_AF-A0A5C3MMT8-F1
#
_entry.id   AF-A0A5C3MMT8-F1
#
_cell.length_a   1.000
_cell.length_b   1.000
_cell.length_c   1.000
_cell.angle_alpha   90.00
_cell.angle_beta   90.00
_cell.angle_gamma   90.00
#
_symmetry.space_group_name_H-M   'P 1'
#
loop_
_entity.id
_entity.type
_entity.pdbx_description
1 polymer ?
#
loop_
_entity_poly.entity_id
_entity_poly.type
_entity_poly.pdbx_seq_one_letter_code
_entity_poly.pdbx_strand_id
1 'polypeptide(L)'
;MPPPILIPLDQATLLFLPSPDSGDGTVVQVCIRPAREATVDLLAAFYLAQDEISELILRLIALQPPLSRPVSIEFDAPAYTLRADTKKWEIGQDLKLKWGHATVTPGPYKWVFAFTPKTATEIGQDKGRGRSSI
;
A
#
# COMPACT_ATOMS: atom_id res chain seq x y z
N MET A 1 -18.40 7.81 13.00
CA MET A 1 -17.11 7.23 12.60
C MET A 1 -16.47 8.14 11.57
N PRO A 2 -15.15 8.37 11.60
CA PRO A 2 -14.47 9.08 10.52
C PRO A 2 -14.65 8.30 9.20
N PRO A 3 -14.71 8.99 8.05
CA PRO A 3 -14.82 8.33 6.75
C PRO A 3 -13.57 7.48 6.45
N PRO A 4 -13.70 6.39 5.67
CA PRO A 4 -12.55 5.59 5.27
C PRO A 4 -11.58 6.44 4.44
N ILE A 5 -10.28 6.28 4.71
CA ILE A 5 -9.23 6.91 3.91
C ILE A 5 -8.97 6.01 2.71
N LEU A 6 -9.34 6.49 1.52
CA LEU A 6 -9.11 5.77 0.27
C LEU A 6 -7.83 6.27 -0.38
N ILE A 7 -6.95 5.35 -0.75
CA ILE A 7 -5.72 5.65 -1.46
C ILE A 7 -6.01 5.50 -2.97
N PRO A 8 -5.90 6.56 -3.77
CA PRO A 8 -6.17 6.50 -5.20
C PRO A 8 -5.08 5.78 -5.98
N LEU A 9 -5.48 5.15 -7.09
CA LEU A 9 -4.55 4.59 -8.08
C LEU A 9 -3.78 5.71 -8.80
N ASP A 10 -2.51 5.48 -9.08
CA ASP A 10 -1.57 6.36 -9.79
C ASP A 10 -1.38 7.76 -9.19
N GLN A 11 -1.71 7.91 -7.90
CA GLN A 11 -1.47 9.15 -7.17
C GLN A 11 -0.47 8.94 -6.03
N ALA A 12 0.37 9.94 -5.82
CA ALA A 12 1.23 10.02 -4.65
C ALA A 12 0.42 10.59 -3.47
N THR A 13 0.22 9.78 -2.44
CA THR A 13 -0.52 10.15 -1.24
C THR A 13 0.45 10.27 -0.07
N LEU A 14 0.35 11.37 0.70
CA LEU A 14 1.12 11.54 1.93
C LEU A 14 0.27 11.10 3.12
N LEU A 15 0.79 10.13 3.87
CA LEU A 15 0.19 9.66 5.12
C LEU A 15 0.93 10.29 6.29
N PHE A 16 0.21 11.03 7.12
CA PHE A 16 0.73 11.62 8.35
C PHE A 16 0.46 10.66 9.50
N LEU A 17 1.53 10.13 10.10
CA LEU A 17 1.49 9.14 11.16
C LEU A 17 1.86 9.86 12.48
N PRO A 18 0.87 10.20 13.33
CA PRO A 18 1.15 10.80 14.62
C PRO A 18 1.88 9.79 15.53
N SER A 19 2.94 10.24 16.20
CA SER A 19 3.52 9.47 17.29
C SER A 19 2.67 9.69 18.55
N PRO A 20 2.14 8.63 19.19
CA PRO A 20 1.33 8.79 20.39
C PRO A 20 2.12 9.37 21.56
N ASP A 21 3.45 9.20 21.57
CA ASP A 21 4.27 9.43 22.76
C ASP A 21 5.07 10.74 22.74
N SER A 22 5.37 11.30 21.56
CA SER A 22 6.36 12.39 21.44
C SER A 22 5.81 13.72 20.91
N GLY A 23 4.54 13.79 20.48
CA GLY A 23 3.99 14.98 19.82
C GLY A 23 4.59 15.26 18.43
N ASP A 24 5.64 14.54 18.06
CA ASP A 24 6.19 14.47 16.71
C ASP A 24 5.38 13.48 15.85
N GLY A 25 5.59 13.50 14.54
CA GLY A 25 4.97 12.54 13.63
C GLY A 25 5.88 12.25 12.46
N THR A 26 5.65 11.11 11.81
CA THR A 26 6.36 10.76 10.58
C THR A 26 5.41 10.88 9.39
N VAL A 27 5.89 11.40 8.26
CA VAL A 27 5.14 11.40 7.01
C VAL A 27 5.71 10.36 6.07
N VAL A 28 4.84 9.55 5.48
CA VAL A 28 5.22 8.52 4.50
C VAL A 28 4.49 8.78 3.20
N GLN A 29 5.22 8.79 2.09
CA GLN A 29 4.60 8.78 0.77
C GLN A 29 4.23 7.36 0.37
N VAL A 30 3.01 7.21 -0.13
CA VAL A 30 2.46 5.98 -0.69
C VAL A 30 2.01 6.23 -2.12
N CYS A 31 2.18 5.23 -2.97
CA CYS A 31 1.62 5.24 -4.32
C CYS A 31 1.18 3.83 -4.69
N ILE A 32 -0.04 3.69 -5.20
CA ILE A 32 -0.52 2.45 -5.83
C ILE A 32 -0.44 2.66 -7.34
N ARG A 33 0.05 1.65 -8.06
CA ARG A 33 0.18 1.68 -9.52
C ARG A 33 -0.31 0.37 -10.10
N PRO A 34 -0.84 0.36 -11.33
CA PRO A 34 -1.08 -0.89 -12.02
C PRO A 34 0.27 -1.56 -12.34
N ALA A 35 0.36 -2.88 -12.20
CA ALA A 35 1.56 -3.63 -12.55
C ALA A 35 1.79 -3.72 -14.07
N ARG A 36 0.75 -3.41 -14.85
CA ARG A 36 0.71 -3.40 -16.32
C ARG A 36 0.01 -2.13 -16.80
N GLU A 37 -0.11 -1.97 -18.12
CA GLU A 37 -0.90 -0.87 -18.68
C GLU A 37 -2.33 -0.87 -18.14
N ALA A 38 -2.83 0.32 -17.76
CA ALA A 38 -4.14 0.46 -17.17
C ALA A 38 -5.24 0.17 -18.22
N THR A 39 -5.99 -0.90 -18.00
CA THR A 39 -7.20 -1.23 -18.78
C THR A 39 -8.45 -0.87 -17.98
N VAL A 40 -9.60 -0.76 -18.65
CA VAL A 40 -10.90 -0.53 -17.99
C VAL A 40 -11.18 -1.63 -16.96
N ASP A 41 -10.90 -2.89 -17.29
CA ASP A 41 -11.10 -4.03 -16.39
C ASP A 41 -10.20 -3.96 -15.16
N LEU A 42 -8.95 -3.52 -15.32
CA LEU A 42 -8.03 -3.32 -14.20
C LEU A 42 -8.54 -2.22 -13.28
N LEU A 43 -8.97 -1.08 -13.84
CA LEU A 43 -9.50 0.03 -13.07
C LEU A 43 -10.75 -0.39 -12.30
N ALA A 44 -11.68 -1.10 -12.95
CA ALA A 44 -12.87 -1.63 -12.31
C ALA A 44 -12.53 -2.59 -11.16
N ALA A 45 -11.61 -3.53 -11.39
CA ALA A 45 -11.14 -4.46 -10.36
C ALA A 45 -10.47 -3.73 -9.19
N PHE A 46 -9.68 -2.68 -9.45
CA PHE A 46 -9.08 -1.86 -8.41
C PHE A 46 -10.15 -1.15 -7.56
N TYR A 47 -11.14 -0.50 -8.18
CA TYR A 47 -12.19 0.20 -7.45
C TYR A 47 -13.05 -0.75 -6.60
N LEU A 48 -13.25 -1.99 -7.04
CA LEU A 48 -13.93 -3.01 -6.23
C LEU A 48 -13.12 -3.45 -5.00
N ALA A 49 -11.79 -3.38 -5.07
CA ALA A 49 -10.88 -3.77 -3.98
C ALA A 49 -10.28 -2.57 -3.21
N GLN A 50 -10.63 -1.33 -3.58
CA GLN A 50 -9.93 -0.13 -3.12
C GLN A 50 -10.00 0.04 -1.60
N ASP A 51 -11.16 -0.23 -1.01
CA ASP A 51 -11.37 -0.12 0.43
C ASP A 51 -10.46 -1.08 1.20
N GLU A 52 -10.46 -2.36 0.83
CA GLU A 52 -9.62 -3.40 1.43
C GLU A 52 -8.13 -3.10 1.25
N ILE A 53 -7.72 -2.71 0.04
CA ILE A 53 -6.33 -2.35 -0.26
C ILE A 53 -5.90 -1.14 0.59
N SER A 54 -6.74 -0.10 0.68
CA SER A 54 -6.42 1.09 1.45
C SER A 54 -6.29 0.76 2.93
N GLU A 55 -7.19 -0.06 3.47
CA GLU A 55 -7.13 -0.53 4.86
C GLU A 55 -5.86 -1.35 5.13
N LEU A 56 -5.53 -2.29 4.24
CA LEU A 56 -4.32 -3.10 4.32
C LEU A 56 -3.06 -2.23 4.35
N ILE A 57 -2.98 -1.24 3.45
CA ILE A 57 -1.85 -0.30 3.38
C ILE A 57 -1.74 0.51 4.67
N LEU A 58 -2.84 1.06 5.18
CA LEU A 58 -2.85 1.82 6.42
C LEU A 58 -2.37 0.98 7.61
N ARG A 59 -2.85 -0.27 7.72
CA ARG A 59 -2.41 -1.21 8.76
C ARG A 59 -0.93 -1.56 8.61
N LEU A 60 -0.46 -1.87 7.41
CA LEU A 60 0.94 -2.19 7.13
C LEU A 60 1.86 -1.05 7.55
N ILE A 61 1.51 0.18 7.19
CA ILE A 61 2.33 1.35 7.45
C ILE A 61 2.26 1.76 8.93
N ALA A 62 1.09 1.71 9.56
CA ALA A 62 0.93 2.09 10.96
C ALA A 62 1.62 1.12 11.93
N LEU A 63 1.73 -0.17 11.57
CA LEU A 63 2.34 -1.19 12.42
C LEU A 63 3.87 -1.27 12.27
N GLN A 64 4.45 -0.65 11.24
CA GLN A 64 5.88 -0.77 11.00
C GLN A 64 6.66 0.38 11.65
N PRO A 65 7.72 0.06 12.43
CA PRO A 65 8.70 1.06 12.81
C PRO A 65 9.38 1.62 11.55
N PRO A 66 10.08 2.76 11.65
CA PRO A 66 10.86 3.30 10.54
C PRO A 66 11.75 2.22 9.94
N LEU A 67 11.53 1.91 8.67
CA LEU A 67 12.33 0.90 7.98
C LEU A 67 13.78 1.37 7.90
N SER A 68 14.72 0.49 8.26
CA SER A 68 16.15 0.74 8.10
C SER A 68 16.66 0.38 6.70
N ARG A 69 15.96 -0.50 5.99
CA ARG A 69 16.33 -1.01 4.66
C ARG A 69 15.10 -1.20 3.76
N PRO A 70 15.27 -1.21 2.43
CA PRO A 70 14.22 -1.59 1.50
C PRO A 70 13.66 -2.98 1.79
N VAL A 71 12.35 -3.14 1.59
CA VAL A 71 11.60 -4.39 1.78
C VAL A 71 10.67 -4.57 0.58
N SER A 72 10.49 -5.83 0.17
CA SER A 72 9.49 -6.25 -0.80
C SER A 72 8.55 -7.27 -0.13
N ILE A 73 7.25 -7.04 -0.20
CA ILE A 73 6.19 -7.90 0.35
C ILE A 73 5.19 -8.17 -0.76
N GLU A 74 4.62 -9.37 -0.80
CA GLU A 74 3.55 -9.71 -1.72
C GLU A 74 2.32 -10.15 -0.94
N PHE A 75 1.17 -9.59 -1.29
CA PHE A 75 -0.13 -9.98 -0.76
C PHE A 75 -0.90 -10.67 -1.87
N ASP A 76 -1.27 -11.92 -1.63
CA ASP A 76 -1.98 -12.74 -2.60
C ASP A 76 -3.44 -12.93 -2.14
N ALA A 77 -4.33 -12.08 -2.64
CA ALA A 77 -5.76 -12.16 -2.36
C ALA A 77 -6.48 -13.00 -3.43
N PRO A 78 -7.72 -13.46 -3.20
CA PRO A 78 -8.45 -14.25 -4.21
C PRO A 78 -8.68 -13.50 -5.53
N ALA A 79 -8.89 -12.18 -5.48
CA ALA A 79 -9.24 -11.37 -6.65
C ALA A 79 -8.06 -10.56 -7.23
N TYR A 80 -6.95 -10.46 -6.50
CA TYR A 80 -5.81 -9.64 -6.92
C TYR A 80 -4.51 -10.08 -6.23
N THR A 81 -3.38 -9.65 -6.79
CA THR A 81 -2.08 -9.66 -6.13
C THR A 81 -1.62 -8.22 -5.96
N LEU A 82 -1.13 -7.88 -4.77
CA LEU A 82 -0.59 -6.55 -4.44
C LEU A 82 0.85 -6.72 -3.98
N ARG A 83 1.79 -6.24 -4.77
CA ARG A 83 3.21 -6.24 -4.42
C ARG A 83 3.60 -4.90 -3.84
N ALA A 84 4.15 -4.88 -2.65
CA ALA A 84 4.58 -3.70 -1.93
C ALA A 84 6.12 -3.63 -1.89
N ASP A 85 6.70 -2.61 -2.50
CA ASP A 85 8.14 -2.35 -2.47
C ASP A 85 8.41 -1.00 -1.79
N THR A 86 9.45 -0.93 -0.96
CA THR A 86 9.94 0.35 -0.43
C THR A 86 11.13 0.88 -1.21
N LYS A 87 11.14 2.19 -1.44
CA LYS A 87 12.21 2.90 -2.15
C LYS A 87 12.61 4.13 -1.36
N LYS A 88 13.89 4.51 -1.43
CA LYS A 88 14.37 5.72 -0.75
C LYS A 88 13.56 6.93 -1.22
N TRP A 89 13.14 7.77 -0.28
CA TRP A 89 12.34 8.96 -0.58
C TRP A 89 13.20 10.21 -0.57
N GLU A 90 14.08 10.33 -1.57
CA GLU A 90 15.11 11.38 -1.63
C GLU A 90 14.51 12.79 -1.61
N ILE A 91 13.59 13.07 -2.54
CA ILE A 91 12.88 14.37 -2.61
C ILE A 91 12.12 14.67 -1.32
N GLY A 92 11.62 13.62 -0.65
CA GLY A 92 10.88 13.76 0.59
C GLY A 92 11.72 14.32 1.73
N GLN A 93 13.02 14.02 1.77
CA GLN A 93 13.89 14.41 2.88
C GLN A 93 14.07 15.93 2.99
N ASP A 94 13.89 16.65 1.89
CA ASP A 94 14.03 18.12 1.87
C ASP A 94 12.71 18.86 2.16
N LEU A 95 11.60 18.12 2.34
CA LEU A 95 10.29 18.70 2.59
C LEU A 95 10.15 19.17 4.04
N LYS A 96 9.69 20.41 4.20
CA LYS A 96 9.26 20.96 5.50
C LYS A 96 7.77 20.72 5.68
N LEU A 97 7.42 19.70 6.45
CA LEU A 97 6.04 19.26 6.64
C LEU A 97 5.54 19.60 8.06
N LYS A 98 4.25 19.94 8.17
CA LYS A 98 3.59 20.25 9.44
C LYS A 98 2.19 19.65 9.47
N TRP A 99 1.75 19.28 10.67
CA TRP A 99 0.38 18.87 10.96
C TRP A 99 -0.21 19.78 12.04
N GLY A 100 -1.04 20.74 11.63
CA GLY A 100 -1.42 21.85 12.50
C GLY A 100 -0.19 22.65 12.94
N HIS A 101 0.08 22.70 14.23
CA HIS A 101 1.26 23.35 14.80
C HIS A 101 2.47 22.41 14.99
N ALA A 102 2.27 21.10 14.87
CA ALA A 102 3.32 20.12 15.05
C ALA A 102 4.21 20.02 13.79
N THR A 103 5.51 19.90 14.00
CA THR A 103 6.45 19.56 12.91
C THR A 103 6.46 18.05 12.75
N VAL A 104 6.44 17.58 11.51
CA VAL A 104 6.50 16.15 11.20
C VAL A 104 7.67 15.87 10.28
N THR A 105 8.34 14.75 10.49
CA THR A 105 9.55 14.37 9.76
C THR A 105 9.20 13.43 8.61
N PRO A 106 9.73 13.66 7.40
CA PRO A 106 9.62 12.68 6.33
C PRO A 106 10.29 11.36 6.70
N GLY A 107 9.64 10.24 6.44
CA GLY A 107 10.25 8.92 6.55
C GLY A 107 11.36 8.73 5.49
N PRO A 108 12.37 7.90 5.75
CA PRO A 108 13.49 7.69 4.82
C PRO A 108 13.09 6.97 3.53
N TYR A 109 11.98 6.22 3.58
CA TYR A 109 11.47 5.42 2.47
C TYR A 109 10.02 5.76 2.16
N LYS A 110 9.65 5.61 0.89
CA LYS A 110 8.28 5.65 0.38
C LYS A 110 7.85 4.26 -0.05
N TRP A 111 6.54 4.02 -0.04
CA TRP A 111 5.95 2.77 -0.49
C TRP A 111 5.42 2.90 -1.92
N VAL A 112 5.69 1.86 -2.70
CA VAL A 112 5.13 1.67 -4.04
C VAL A 112 4.42 0.32 -4.05
N PHE A 113 3.12 0.35 -4.30
CA PHE A 113 2.29 -0.82 -4.42
C PHE A 113 1.97 -1.08 -5.89
N ALA A 114 2.25 -2.27 -6.40
CA ALA A 114 1.88 -2.71 -7.73
C ALA A 114 0.66 -3.63 -7.64
N PHE A 115 -0.46 -3.19 -8.22
CA PHE A 115 -1.73 -3.91 -8.23
C PHE A 115 -1.87 -4.74 -9.52
N THR A 116 -2.25 -6.00 -9.36
CA THR A 116 -2.55 -6.92 -10.47
C THR A 116 -3.88 -7.61 -10.20
N PRO A 117 -4.93 -7.42 -11.02
CA PRO A 117 -6.15 -8.20 -10.88
C PRO A 117 -5.90 -9.66 -11.29
N LYS A 118 -6.49 -10.61 -10.57
CA LYS A 118 -6.49 -12.02 -10.97
C LYS A 118 -7.61 -12.27 -11.96
N THR A 119 -7.28 -12.93 -13.06
CA THR A 119 -8.29 -13.34 -14.04
C THR A 119 -9.04 -14.57 -13.55
N ALA A 120 -10.27 -14.80 -14.02
CA ALA A 120 -11.08 -15.97 -13.63
C ALA A 120 -10.36 -17.31 -13.87
N THR A 121 -9.41 -17.35 -14.81
CA THR A 121 -8.57 -18.52 -15.13
C THR A 121 -7.60 -18.88 -13.99
N GLU A 122 -7.13 -17.90 -13.23
CA GLU A 122 -6.16 -18.08 -12.12
C GLU A 122 -6.86 -18.47 -10.81
N ILE A 123 -8.13 -18.09 -10.64
CA ILE A 123 -8.95 -18.42 -9.46
C ILE A 123 -9.30 -19.92 -9.41
N GLY A 124 -9.25 -20.61 -10.55
CA GLY A 124 -9.60 -22.04 -10.68
C GLY A 124 -8.46 -23.05 -10.43
N GLN A 125 -7.19 -22.63 -10.40
CA GLN A 125 -6.05 -23.55 -10.33
C GLN A 125 -5.68 -24.03 -8.91
N ASP A 126 -6.16 -23.38 -7.85
CA ASP A 126 -5.79 -23.71 -6.47
C ASP A 126 -6.65 -24.80 -5.80
N LYS A 127 -7.72 -25.29 -6.47
CA LYS A 127 -8.59 -26.34 -5.93
C LYS A 127 -8.21 -27.79 -6.31
N GLY A 128 -7.07 -28.00 -6.96
CA GLY A 128 -6.72 -29.30 -7.58
C GLY A 128 -5.71 -30.20 -6.84
N ARG A 129 -5.04 -29.74 -5.77
CA ARG A 129 -3.95 -30.51 -5.12
C ARG A 129 -4.38 -31.05 -3.75
N GLY A 130 -5.26 -32.04 -3.76
CA GLY A 130 -5.68 -32.68 -2.52
C GLY A 130 -6.55 -33.91 -2.72
N ARG A 131 -6.07 -34.91 -3.49
CA ARG A 131 -6.53 -36.31 -3.39
C ARG A 131 -5.62 -37.27 -4.16
N SER A 132 -4.63 -37.79 -3.44
CA SER A 132 -3.99 -39.10 -3.58
C SER A 132 -3.02 -39.16 -2.38
N SER A 133 -3.11 -40.11 -1.46
CA SER A 133 -3.01 -41.53 -1.74
C SER A 133 -3.78 -42.40 -0.74
N ILE A 134 -4.06 -43.59 -1.25
CA ILE A 134 -4.51 -44.86 -0.67
C ILE A 134 -3.88 -45.16 0.70
#